data_AF-A0A4R1MZU4-F1
#
_entry.id   AF-A0A4R1MZU4-F1
#
_cell.length_a   1.000
_cell.length_b   1.000
_cell.length_c   1.000
_cell.angle_alpha   90.00
_cell.angle_beta   90.00
_cell.angle_gamma   90.00
#
_symmetry.space_group_name_H-M   'P 1'
#
loop_
_entity.id
_entity.type
_entity.pdbx_description
1 polymer ?
#
loop_
_entity_poly.entity_id
_entity_poly.type
_entity_poly.pdbx_seq_one_letter_code
_entity_poly.pdbx_strand_id
1 'polypeptide(L)'
;MNLQLASVWLERSHVGFSDIRHFASQCRDAATASGRESAALVLLAERANAFSERHEGVAVSTGLVDEFLAELRRDTKALKEASEASDAAFLEALNAFAAKVAPAMVV
;
A
#
# COMPACT_ATOMS: atom_id res chain seq x y z
N MET A 1 -12.07 0.45 4.52
CA MET A 1 -11.29 -0.05 3.37
C MET A 1 -11.12 -1.57 3.52
N ASN A 2 -10.91 -2.31 2.44
CA ASN A 2 -10.40 -3.70 2.40
C ASN A 2 -9.47 -3.82 1.18
N LEU A 3 -8.86 -4.97 0.90
CA LEU A 3 -7.91 -5.06 -0.23
C LEU A 3 -8.55 -4.74 -1.59
N GLN A 4 -9.83 -5.10 -1.76
CA GLN A 4 -10.59 -4.75 -2.96
C GLN A 4 -10.74 -3.23 -3.12
N LEU A 5 -11.14 -2.53 -2.06
CA LEU A 5 -11.30 -1.07 -2.08
C LEU A 5 -9.94 -0.36 -2.23
N ALA A 6 -8.87 -0.89 -1.63
CA ALA A 6 -7.52 -0.35 -1.78
C ALA A 6 -7.03 -0.48 -3.23
N SER A 7 -7.28 -1.63 -3.87
CA SER A 7 -6.97 -1.85 -5.29
C SER A 7 -7.70 -0.85 -6.18
N VAL A 8 -9.00 -0.65 -5.98
CA VAL A 8 -9.82 0.31 -6.74
C VAL A 8 -9.36 1.75 -6.49
N TRP A 9 -8.97 2.09 -5.26
CA TRP A 9 -8.46 3.42 -4.94
C TRP A 9 -7.19 3.74 -5.75
N LEU A 10 -6.28 2.76 -5.89
CA LEU A 10 -5.02 2.91 -6.61
C LEU A 10 -5.19 2.96 -8.14
N GLU A 11 -6.36 2.66 -8.69
CA GLU A 11 -6.63 2.76 -10.13
C GLU A 11 -6.96 4.19 -10.60
N ARG A 12 -7.14 5.14 -9.66
CA ARG A 12 -7.44 6.53 -9.99
C ARG A 12 -6.28 7.19 -10.77
N SER A 13 -6.62 7.90 -11.85
CA SER A 13 -5.64 8.52 -12.76
C SER A 13 -4.97 9.80 -12.25
N HIS A 14 -5.52 10.43 -11.21
CA HIS A 14 -5.02 11.70 -10.67
C HIS A 14 -4.86 11.59 -9.16
N VAL A 15 -3.76 10.97 -8.73
CA VAL A 15 -3.41 10.82 -7.32
C VAL A 15 -2.21 11.70 -7.04
N GLY A 16 -2.42 12.76 -6.26
CA GLY A 16 -1.35 13.64 -5.80
C GLY A 16 -0.67 13.12 -4.55
N PHE A 17 0.41 13.78 -4.15
CA PHE A 17 1.16 13.44 -2.94
C PHE A 17 0.31 13.48 -1.67
N SER A 18 -0.61 14.44 -1.55
CA SER A 18 -1.56 14.54 -0.43
C SER A 18 -2.53 13.36 -0.37
N ASP A 19 -2.89 12.80 -1.53
CA ASP A 19 -3.80 11.67 -1.62
C ASP A 19 -3.15 10.38 -1.10
N ILE A 20 -1.82 10.23 -1.27
CA ILE A 20 -1.07 9.07 -0.75
C ILE A 20 -1.15 9.01 0.78
N ARG A 21 -1.00 10.15 1.47
CA ARG A 21 -1.21 10.23 2.93
C ARG A 21 -2.63 9.86 3.32
N HIS A 22 -3.62 10.31 2.55
CA HIS A 22 -5.01 9.99 2.83
C HIS A 22 -5.33 8.51 2.58
N PHE A 23 -4.70 7.88 1.59
CA PHE A 23 -4.74 6.44 1.40
C PHE A 23 -4.14 5.70 2.60
N ALA A 24 -2.98 6.14 3.07
CA ALA A 24 -2.32 5.54 4.23
C ALA A 24 -3.22 5.56 5.47
N SER A 25 -3.87 6.70 5.75
CA SER A 25 -4.79 6.81 6.89
C SER A 25 -5.99 5.86 6.73
N GLN A 26 -6.62 5.83 5.55
CA GLN A 26 -7.77 4.95 5.30
C GLN A 26 -7.41 3.46 5.37
N CYS A 27 -6.20 3.08 4.96
CA CYS A 27 -5.69 1.71 5.11
C CYS A 27 -5.46 1.36 6.58
N ARG A 28 -4.85 2.26 7.37
CA ARG A 28 -4.61 2.05 8.80
C ARG A 28 -5.92 1.96 9.59
N ASP A 29 -6.86 2.88 9.35
CA ASP A 29 -8.17 2.87 10.01
C ASP A 29 -8.94 1.58 9.70
N ALA A 30 -8.90 1.14 8.45
CA ALA A 30 -9.52 -0.10 8.01
C ALA A 30 -8.91 -1.36 8.61
N ALA A 31 -7.61 -1.36 8.88
CA ALA A 31 -6.94 -2.52 9.47
C ALA A 31 -7.50 -2.88 10.85
N THR A 32 -8.11 -1.93 11.58
CA THR A 32 -8.73 -2.22 12.88
C THR A 32 -9.97 -3.12 12.76
N ALA A 33 -10.60 -3.19 11.59
CA ALA A 33 -11.84 -3.93 11.35
C ALA A 33 -11.76 -5.03 10.27
N SER A 34 -10.61 -5.22 9.62
CA SER A 34 -10.48 -6.06 8.41
C SER A 34 -10.08 -7.52 8.65
N GLY A 35 -9.96 -7.96 9.91
CA GLY A 35 -9.67 -9.35 10.27
C GLY A 35 -8.42 -9.90 9.58
N ARG A 36 -8.61 -10.83 8.62
CA ARG A 36 -7.52 -11.50 7.90
C ARG A 36 -6.65 -10.53 7.09
N GLU A 37 -7.23 -9.48 6.52
CA GLU A 37 -6.52 -8.56 5.63
C GLU A 37 -5.82 -7.41 6.37
N SER A 38 -6.00 -7.32 7.70
CA SER A 38 -5.48 -6.23 8.52
C SER A 38 -3.98 -6.03 8.38
N ALA A 39 -3.19 -7.10 8.38
CA ALA A 39 -1.74 -6.99 8.25
C ALA A 39 -1.31 -6.40 6.89
N ALA A 40 -1.98 -6.80 5.82
CA ALA A 40 -1.71 -6.26 4.49
C ALA A 40 -2.05 -4.76 4.41
N LEU A 41 -3.20 -4.37 4.99
CA LEU A 41 -3.61 -2.96 5.05
C LEU A 41 -2.64 -2.10 5.88
N VAL A 42 -2.13 -2.62 7.00
CA VAL A 42 -1.09 -1.93 7.78
C VAL A 42 0.17 -1.73 6.94
N LEU A 43 0.68 -2.77 6.29
CA LEU A 43 1.91 -2.65 5.48
C LEU A 43 1.73 -1.70 4.29
N LEU A 44 0.55 -1.68 3.67
CA LEU A 44 0.22 -0.69 2.62
C LEU A 44 0.24 0.74 3.17
N ALA A 45 -0.32 0.94 4.37
CA ALA A 45 -0.29 2.24 5.03
C ALA A 45 1.14 2.68 5.39
N GLU A 46 1.95 1.77 5.95
CA GLU A 46 3.33 2.08 6.30
C GLU A 46 4.18 2.41 5.07
N ARG A 47 4.02 1.65 3.96
CA ARG A 47 4.74 1.95 2.71
C ARG A 47 4.35 3.32 2.15
N ALA A 48 3.07 3.67 2.18
CA ALA A 48 2.58 4.98 1.74
C ALA A 48 3.07 6.12 2.64
N ASN A 49 3.07 5.93 3.96
CA ASN A 49 3.62 6.91 4.90
C ASN A 49 5.12 7.10 4.73
N ALA A 50 5.90 6.02 4.63
CA ALA A 50 7.34 6.09 4.45
C ALA A 50 7.72 6.85 3.16
N PHE A 51 6.96 6.65 2.07
CA PHE A 51 7.12 7.45 0.86
C PHE A 51 6.82 8.93 1.11
N SER A 52 5.71 9.25 1.78
CA SER A 52 5.36 10.62 2.10
C SER A 52 6.35 11.30 3.05
N GLU A 53 6.89 10.60 4.05
CA GLU A 53 7.87 11.15 4.99
C GLU A 53 9.21 11.41 4.30
N ARG A 54 9.69 10.46 3.46
CA ARG A 54 10.96 10.61 2.72
C ARG A 54 10.98 11.78 1.74
N HIS A 55 9.81 12.18 1.26
CA HIS A 55 9.66 13.19 0.24
C HIS A 55 8.94 14.45 0.74
N GLU A 56 8.66 14.54 2.04
CA GLU A 56 8.08 15.74 2.64
C GLU A 56 9.04 16.92 2.50
N GLY A 57 8.53 18.07 2.05
CA GLY A 57 9.33 19.29 1.85
C GLY A 57 10.26 19.26 0.64
N VAL A 58 10.28 18.19 -0.16
CA VAL A 58 11.02 18.11 -1.42
C VAL A 58 10.09 18.38 -2.61
N ALA A 59 10.57 19.07 -3.64
CA ALA A 59 9.85 19.17 -4.91
C ALA A 59 9.84 17.79 -5.60
N VAL A 60 8.80 17.00 -5.32
CA VAL A 60 8.63 15.66 -5.90
C VAL A 60 8.16 15.80 -7.34
N SER A 61 8.85 15.13 -8.27
CA SER A 61 8.39 15.06 -9.65
C SER A 61 7.17 14.15 -9.75
N THR A 62 6.22 14.50 -10.61
CA THR A 62 5.03 13.67 -10.87
C THR A 62 5.42 12.25 -11.29
N GLY A 63 6.51 12.09 -12.05
CA GLY A 63 7.00 10.77 -12.47
C GLY A 63 7.42 9.87 -11.31
N LEU A 64 7.99 10.42 -10.24
CA LEU A 64 8.37 9.62 -9.05
C LEU A 64 7.14 9.17 -8.26
N VAL A 65 6.10 10.01 -8.21
CA VAL A 65 4.80 9.65 -7.63
C VAL A 65 4.12 8.56 -8.46
N ASP A 66 4.12 8.70 -9.79
CA ASP A 66 3.50 7.72 -10.70
C ASP A 66 4.20 6.35 -10.63
N GLU A 67 5.53 6.33 -10.55
CA GLU A 67 6.31 5.11 -10.39
C GLU A 67 5.97 4.41 -9.07
N PHE A 68 5.95 5.16 -7.96
CA PHE A 68 5.55 4.64 -6.65
C PHE A 68 4.13 4.06 -6.67
N LEU A 69 3.18 4.78 -7.26
CA LEU A 69 1.79 4.33 -7.37
C LEU A 69 1.65 3.07 -8.24
N ALA A 70 2.43 2.97 -9.33
CA ALA A 70 2.45 1.80 -10.18
C ALA A 70 2.97 0.56 -9.43
N GLU A 71 4.02 0.71 -8.62
CA GLU A 71 4.50 -0.37 -7.75
C GLU A 71 3.49 -0.75 -6.68
N LEU A 72 2.95 0.24 -5.97
CA LEU A 72 1.98 0.03 -4.90
C LEU A 72 0.71 -0.66 -5.43
N ARG A 73 0.27 -0.31 -6.64
CA ARG A 73 -0.84 -0.97 -7.35
C ARG A 73 -0.52 -2.42 -7.65
N ARG A 74 0.69 -2.72 -8.14
CA ARG A 74 1.12 -4.10 -8.44
C ARG A 74 1.12 -4.97 -7.19
N ASP A 75 1.69 -4.46 -6.10
CA ASP A 75 1.76 -5.21 -4.84
C ASP A 75 0.36 -5.39 -4.20
N THR A 76 -0.50 -4.36 -4.24
CA THR A 76 -1.89 -4.46 -3.74
C THR A 76 -2.70 -5.48 -4.54
N LYS A 77 -2.54 -5.51 -5.86
CA LYS A 77 -3.19 -6.49 -6.74
C LYS A 77 -2.73 -7.92 -6.41
N ALA A 78 -1.43 -8.13 -6.22
CA ALA A 78 -0.90 -9.45 -5.85
C ALA A 78 -1.43 -9.93 -4.48
N LEU A 79 -1.50 -9.03 -3.49
CA LEU A 79 -2.08 -9.34 -2.18
C LEU A 79 -3.57 -9.70 -2.28
N LYS A 80 -4.32 -8.96 -3.10
CA LYS A 80 -5.74 -9.22 -3.33
C LYS A 80 -5.96 -10.58 -4.01
N GLU A 81 -5.26 -10.85 -5.10
CA GLU A 81 -5.38 -12.12 -5.84
C GLU A 81 -5.00 -13.31 -4.95
N ALA A 82 -3.96 -13.16 -4.12
CA ALA A 82 -3.56 -14.17 -3.15
C ALA A 82 -4.60 -14.36 -2.02
N SER A 83 -5.22 -13.26 -1.55
CA SER A 83 -6.34 -13.28 -0.60
C SER A 83 -7.52 -14.09 -1.17
N GLU A 84 -7.88 -13.88 -2.44
CA GLU A 84 -8.97 -14.61 -3.10
C GLU A 84 -8.64 -16.10 -3.32
N ALA A 85 -7.36 -16.45 -3.50
CA ALA A 85 -6.93 -17.81 -3.78
C ALA A 85 -6.94 -18.73 -2.54
N SER A 86 -6.25 -18.35 -1.46
CA SER A 86 -6.14 -19.16 -0.23
C SER A 86 -5.40 -18.41 0.88
N ASP A 87 -5.62 -18.79 2.15
CA ASP A 87 -4.86 -18.28 3.30
C ASP A 87 -3.35 -18.50 3.14
N ALA A 88 -2.94 -19.67 2.62
CA ALA A 88 -1.51 -19.97 2.43
C ALA A 88 -0.87 -19.06 1.38
N ALA A 89 -1.56 -18.86 0.25
CA ALA A 89 -1.12 -17.95 -0.81
C ALA A 89 -1.06 -16.51 -0.29
N PHE A 90 -2.06 -16.10 0.50
CA PHE A 90 -2.11 -14.77 1.10
C PHE A 90 -0.92 -14.54 2.05
N LEU A 91 -0.61 -15.49 2.92
CA LEU A 91 0.55 -15.38 3.83
C LEU A 91 1.88 -15.32 3.07
N GLU A 92 2.02 -16.08 1.98
CA GLU A 92 3.20 -16.04 1.13
C GLU A 92 3.37 -14.66 0.45
N ALA A 93 2.29 -14.14 -0.14
CA ALA A 93 2.27 -12.81 -0.75
C ALA A 93 2.52 -11.71 0.29
N LEU A 94 1.96 -11.84 1.49
CA LEU A 94 2.17 -10.92 2.60
C LEU A 94 3.64 -10.88 3.04
N ASN A 95 4.27 -12.05 3.17
CA ASN A 95 5.69 -12.15 3.52
C ASN A 95 6.58 -11.56 2.42
N ALA A 96 6.27 -11.85 1.15
CA ALA A 96 6.99 -11.28 0.01
C ALA A 96 6.85 -9.75 -0.03
N PHE A 97 5.67 -9.22 0.27
CA PHE A 97 5.45 -7.78 0.35
C PHE A 97 6.20 -7.16 1.53
N ALA A 98 6.11 -7.76 2.73
CA ALA A 98 6.81 -7.29 3.92
C ALA A 98 8.34 -7.24 3.70
N ALA A 99 8.92 -8.23 3.02
CA ALA A 99 10.35 -8.25 2.69
C ALA A 99 10.77 -7.08 1.78
N LYS A 100 9.90 -6.60 0.89
CA LYS A 100 10.15 -5.40 0.06
C LYS A 100 10.00 -4.10 0.85
N VAL A 101 9.08 -4.07 1.80
CA VAL A 101 8.76 -2.86 2.58
C VAL A 101 9.77 -2.65 3.71
N ALA A 102 10.29 -3.71 4.32
CA ALA A 102 11.20 -3.61 5.47
C ALA A 102 12.44 -2.71 5.22
N PRO A 103 13.16 -2.80 4.09
CA PRO A 103 14.26 -1.87 3.78
C PRO A 103 13.80 -0.42 3.59
N ALA A 104 12.54 -0.22 3.22
CA ALA A 104 11.95 1.11 3.07
C ALA A 104 11.48 1.72 4.41
N MET A 105 11.39 0.92 5.47
CA MET A 105 10.97 1.35 6.82
C MET A 105 12.12 1.56 7.80
N VAL A 106 13.29 0.98 7.54
CA VAL A 106 14.49 1.23 8.36
C VAL A 106 15.09 2.57 7.91
N VAL A 107 14.96 3.58 8.78
CA VAL A 107 15.62 4.89 8.68
C VAL A 107 16.88 4.87 9.53
#